data_AF-A0A7S4MEV7-F1
#
_entry.id   AF-A0A7S4MEV7-F1
#
_cell.length_a   1.000
_cell.length_b   1.000
_cell.length_c   1.000
_cell.angle_alpha   90.00
_cell.angle_beta   90.00
_cell.angle_gamma   90.00
#
_symmetry.space_group_name_H-M   'P 1'
#
loop_
_entity.id
_entity.type
_entity.pdbx_description
1 polymer ?
#
loop_
_entity_poly.entity_id
_entity_poly.type
_entity_poly.pdbx_seq_one_letter_code
_entity_poly.pdbx_strand_id
1 'polypeptide(L)'
;DDPRTKPLSRCWGNFAKILGEDFKPYFGQILPRLLGAAARKPNFRLVGMDHPEDETGWKYMIIENRIKIAFEDGSVELREAAFNMVYLIAKFNAEIIKPHISQILPICVSSFDFVFNTDVRTSSASASCNMLEIISRTEEPA
;
A
#
# COMPACT_ATOMS: atom_id res chain seq x y z
N ASP A 1 0.83 -4.33 17.55
CA ASP A 1 1.51 -3.44 16.60
C ASP A 1 2.46 -2.49 17.32
N ASP A 2 3.67 -2.29 16.79
CA ASP A 2 4.61 -1.30 17.31
C ASP A 2 4.19 0.10 16.81
N PRO A 3 3.98 1.11 17.68
CA PRO A 3 3.58 2.46 17.26
C PRO A 3 4.56 3.11 16.28
N ARG A 4 5.81 2.65 16.20
CA ARG A 4 6.85 3.18 15.31
C ARG A 4 6.71 2.67 13.86
N THR A 5 5.96 1.60 13.63
CA THR A 5 5.87 0.97 12.31
C THR A 5 5.29 1.90 11.24
N LYS A 6 4.34 2.77 11.62
CA LYS A 6 3.64 3.70 10.71
C LYS A 6 4.51 4.89 10.27
N PRO A 7 5.23 5.61 11.16
CA PRO A 7 6.21 6.60 10.73
C PRO A 7 7.33 6.00 9.88
N LEU A 8 7.84 4.83 10.26
CA LEU A 8 8.94 4.17 9.56
C LEU A 8 8.57 3.83 8.11
N SER A 9 7.38 3.28 7.85
CA SER A 9 6.94 2.96 6.48
C SER A 9 6.89 4.20 5.57
N ARG A 10 6.40 5.34 6.09
CA ARG A 10 6.41 6.62 5.34
C ARG A 10 7.82 7.14 5.08
N CYS A 11 8.75 6.95 6.01
CA CYS A 11 10.13 7.39 5.84
C CYS A 11 10.89 6.59 4.77
N TRP A 12 10.61 5.29 4.63
CA TRP A 12 11.32 4.43 3.67
C TRP A 12 11.14 4.85 2.21
N GLY A 13 9.96 5.32 1.82
CA GLY A 13 9.73 5.85 0.46
C GLY A 13 10.59 7.10 0.17
N ASN A 14 10.77 7.96 1.16
CA ASN A 14 11.64 9.13 1.05
C ASN A 14 13.13 8.74 1.05
N PHE A 15 13.53 7.74 1.83
CA PHE A 15 14.89 7.21 1.79
C PHE A 15 15.23 6.63 0.41
N ALA A 16 14.32 5.85 -0.19
CA ALA A 16 14.52 5.34 -1.55
C ALA A 16 14.68 6.47 -2.58
N LYS A 17 13.92 7.56 -2.43
CA LYS A 17 14.04 8.75 -3.28
C LYS A 17 15.40 9.45 -3.11
N ILE A 18 15.91 9.55 -1.88
CA ILE A 18 17.18 10.26 -1.59
C ILE A 18 18.40 9.42 -1.96
N LEU A 19 18.37 8.13 -1.64
CA LEU A 19 19.53 7.23 -1.81
C LEU A 19 19.66 6.69 -3.24
N GLY A 20 18.61 6.72 -4.04
CA GLY A 20 18.67 6.20 -5.41
C GLY A 20 19.08 4.73 -5.46
N GLU A 21 20.11 4.42 -6.25
CA GLU A 21 20.66 3.07 -6.38
C GLU A 21 21.27 2.51 -5.09
N ASP A 22 21.78 3.36 -4.20
CA ASP A 22 22.33 2.95 -2.89
C ASP A 22 21.26 2.36 -1.96
N PHE A 23 19.97 2.49 -2.32
CA PHE A 23 18.88 1.86 -1.60
C PHE A 23 18.75 0.35 -1.86
N LYS A 24 19.30 -0.14 -2.97
CA LYS A 24 19.13 -1.53 -3.45
C LYS A 24 19.47 -2.61 -2.40
N PRO A 25 20.56 -2.50 -1.60
CA PRO A 25 20.89 -3.51 -0.58
C PRO A 25 19.86 -3.63 0.55
N TYR A 26 19.12 -2.56 0.83
CA TYR A 26 18.11 -2.52 1.88
C TYR A 26 16.75 -3.01 1.39
N PHE A 27 16.43 -2.77 0.12
CA PHE A 27 15.13 -3.09 -0.44
C PHE A 27 14.78 -4.58 -0.31
N GLY A 28 15.73 -5.47 -0.60
CA GLY A 28 15.52 -6.92 -0.49
C GLY A 28 15.11 -7.37 0.92
N GLN A 29 15.61 -6.71 1.98
CA GLN A 29 15.27 -7.02 3.37
C GLN A 29 13.90 -6.44 3.76
N ILE A 30 13.52 -5.30 3.18
CA ILE A 30 12.28 -4.60 3.50
C ILE A 30 11.10 -5.17 2.71
N LEU A 31 11.34 -5.64 1.48
CA LEU A 31 10.30 -6.07 0.55
C LEU A 31 9.33 -7.11 1.13
N PRO A 32 9.77 -8.20 1.82
CA PRO A 32 8.83 -9.16 2.41
C PRO A 32 7.88 -8.53 3.43
N ARG A 33 8.38 -7.60 4.26
CA ARG A 33 7.57 -6.88 5.24
C ARG A 33 6.62 -5.89 4.57
N LEU A 34 7.10 -5.22 3.52
CA LEU A 34 6.31 -4.29 2.72
C LEU A 34 5.14 -5.01 2.06
N LEU A 35 5.39 -6.16 1.43
CA LEU A 35 4.35 -6.98 0.81
C LEU A 35 3.39 -7.58 1.83
N GLY A 36 3.90 -7.99 3.00
CA GLY A 36 3.04 -8.43 4.12
C GLY A 36 2.09 -7.34 4.61
N ALA A 37 2.55 -6.08 4.66
CA ALA A 37 1.72 -4.93 4.97
C ALA A 37 0.73 -4.61 3.85
N ALA A 38 1.19 -4.59 2.60
CA ALA A 38 0.39 -4.32 1.41
C ALA A 38 -0.67 -5.39 1.14
N ALA A 39 -0.47 -6.65 1.55
CA ALA A 39 -1.42 -7.74 1.36
C ALA A 39 -2.36 -7.95 2.57
N ARG A 40 -2.09 -7.33 3.71
CA ARG A 40 -2.87 -7.53 4.95
C ARG A 40 -4.34 -7.14 4.79
N LYS A 41 -5.23 -8.09 5.03
CA LYS A 41 -6.68 -7.81 5.06
C LYS A 41 -7.00 -6.87 6.23
N PRO A 42 -7.84 -5.86 6.02
CA PRO A 42 -8.23 -4.95 7.09
C PRO A 42 -9.09 -5.72 8.09
N ASN A 43 -8.93 -5.40 9.36
CA ASN A 43 -9.79 -5.93 10.40
C ASN A 43 -11.08 -5.11 10.42
N PHE A 44 -12.23 -5.74 10.22
CA PHE A 44 -13.52 -5.07 10.18
C PHE A 44 -14.63 -5.92 10.79
N ARG A 45 -15.70 -5.26 11.20
CA ARG A 45 -16.90 -5.88 11.76
C ARG A 45 -18.15 -5.10 11.35
N LEU A 46 -19.25 -5.80 11.16
CA LEU A 46 -20.55 -5.18 10.95
C LEU A 46 -21.10 -4.72 12.29
N VAL A 47 -21.64 -3.50 12.34
CA VAL A 47 -22.25 -2.93 13.54
C VAL A 47 -23.66 -2.43 13.24
N GLY A 48 -24.48 -2.30 14.28
CA GLY A 48 -25.81 -1.68 14.16
C GLY A 48 -25.71 -0.24 13.68
N MET A 49 -26.74 0.24 12.98
CA MET A 49 -26.79 1.63 12.50
C MET A 49 -26.78 2.65 13.66
N ASP A 50 -27.26 2.23 14.82
CA ASP A 50 -27.30 2.95 16.10
C ASP A 50 -26.02 2.84 16.93
N HIS A 51 -25.03 2.05 16.48
CA HIS A 51 -23.79 1.85 17.22
C HIS A 51 -22.99 3.17 17.33
N PRO A 52 -22.55 3.57 18.54
CA PRO A 52 -21.76 4.78 18.74
C PRO A 52 -20.39 4.69 18.05
N GLU A 53 -19.86 5.84 17.63
CA GLU A 53 -18.58 5.96 16.89
C GLU A 53 -17.46 6.48 17.79
N ASP A 54 -17.34 5.94 19.00
CA ASP A 54 -16.43 6.42 20.05
C ASP A 54 -15.23 5.49 20.30
N GLU A 55 -15.19 4.31 19.68
CA GLU A 55 -14.06 3.38 19.83
C GLU A 55 -12.78 3.93 19.21
N THR A 56 -11.77 4.15 20.05
CA THR A 56 -10.47 4.67 19.64
C THR A 56 -9.75 3.69 18.72
N GLY A 57 -9.23 4.19 17.60
CA GLY A 57 -8.50 3.38 16.61
C GLY A 57 -9.39 2.71 15.56
N TRP A 58 -10.71 2.88 15.67
CA TRP A 58 -11.68 2.39 14.69
C TRP A 58 -12.27 3.56 13.90
N LYS A 59 -12.54 3.30 12.62
CA LYS A 59 -13.30 4.18 11.74
C LYS A 59 -14.57 3.47 11.29
N TYR A 60 -15.57 4.27 10.97
CA TYR A 60 -16.89 3.79 10.59
C TYR A 60 -17.21 4.26 9.18
N MET A 61 -17.86 3.40 8.41
CA MET A 61 -18.42 3.75 7.12
C MET A 61 -19.80 3.13 6.95
N ILE A 62 -20.67 3.83 6.23
CA ILE A 62 -22.03 3.39 5.94
C ILE A 62 -22.15 3.13 4.43
N ILE A 63 -22.62 1.94 4.08
CA ILE A 63 -22.90 1.53 2.70
C ILE A 63 -24.41 1.53 2.51
N GLU A 64 -24.88 2.28 1.50
CA GLU A 64 -26.29 2.36 1.08
C GLU A 64 -27.29 2.66 2.21
N ASN A 65 -26.85 3.36 3.26
CA ASN A 65 -27.66 3.68 4.44
C ASN A 65 -28.27 2.44 5.16
N ARG A 66 -27.70 1.25 4.93
CA ARG A 66 -28.21 -0.03 5.45
C ARG A 66 -27.16 -0.81 6.23
N ILE A 67 -25.89 -0.67 5.87
CA ILE A 67 -24.80 -1.46 6.43
C ILE A 67 -23.79 -0.49 7.03
N LYS A 68 -23.58 -0.55 8.34
CA LYS A 68 -22.51 0.16 9.02
C LYS A 68 -21.36 -0.80 9.30
N ILE A 69 -20.16 -0.41 8.87
CA ILE A 69 -18.93 -1.19 9.02
C ILE A 69 -17.99 -0.40 9.91
N ALA A 70 -17.50 -1.04 10.97
CA ALA A 70 -16.38 -0.56 11.76
C ALA A 70 -15.10 -1.27 11.27
N PHE A 71 -14.02 -0.53 11.05
CA PHE A 71 -12.73 -1.10 10.65
C PHE A 71 -11.57 -0.44 11.39
N GLU A 72 -10.50 -1.20 11.61
CA GLU A 72 -9.30 -0.75 12.31
C GLU A 72 -8.46 0.18 11.42
N ASP A 73 -8.38 1.47 11.79
CA ASP A 73 -7.74 2.51 10.99
C ASP A 73 -6.25 2.24 10.77
N GLY A 74 -5.57 1.74 11.81
CA GLY A 74 -4.14 1.49 11.73
C GLY A 74 -3.74 0.44 10.70
N SER A 75 -4.61 -0.55 10.45
CA SER A 75 -4.37 -1.58 9.43
C SER A 75 -4.43 -0.98 8.01
N VAL A 76 -5.32 -0.01 7.80
CA VAL A 76 -5.56 0.65 6.53
C VAL A 76 -4.46 1.67 6.21
N GLU A 77 -4.06 2.48 7.19
CA GLU A 77 -2.95 3.43 7.05
C GLU A 77 -1.62 2.74 6.71
N LEU A 78 -1.34 1.60 7.34
CA LEU A 78 -0.12 0.84 7.07
C LEU A 78 -0.09 0.30 5.64
N ARG A 79 -1.24 -0.12 5.12
CA ARG A 79 -1.41 -0.61 3.74
C ARG A 79 -1.24 0.52 2.73
N GLU A 80 -1.83 1.69 2.98
CA GLU A 80 -1.63 2.90 2.16
C GLU A 80 -0.15 3.26 2.07
N ALA A 81 0.53 3.37 3.22
CA ALA A 81 1.94 3.71 3.27
C ALA A 81 2.82 2.70 2.52
N ALA A 82 2.45 1.42 2.56
CA ALA A 82 3.15 0.38 1.80
C ALA A 82 3.02 0.60 0.28
N PHE A 83 1.81 0.86 -0.22
CA PHE A 83 1.61 1.14 -1.65
C PHE A 83 2.28 2.45 -2.09
N ASN A 84 2.25 3.48 -1.25
CA ASN A 84 2.93 4.73 -1.54
C ASN A 84 4.46 4.53 -1.65
N MET A 85 5.06 3.72 -0.77
CA MET A 85 6.47 3.36 -0.88
C MET A 85 6.76 2.60 -2.19
N VAL A 86 5.94 1.60 -2.55
CA VAL A 86 6.06 0.89 -3.83
C VAL A 86 5.99 1.86 -5.01
N TYR A 87 5.03 2.78 -5.00
CA TYR A 87 4.88 3.82 -6.02
C TYR A 87 6.14 4.69 -6.14
N LEU A 88 6.67 5.19 -5.03
CA LEU A 88 7.86 6.04 -5.02
C LEU A 88 9.09 5.28 -5.55
N ILE A 89 9.24 4.00 -5.20
CA ILE A 89 10.34 3.18 -5.72
C ILE A 89 10.15 2.93 -7.21
N ALA A 90 8.95 2.58 -7.68
CA ALA A 90 8.69 2.40 -9.11
C ALA A 90 8.97 3.67 -9.91
N LYS A 91 8.57 4.83 -9.38
CA LYS A 91 8.71 6.12 -10.05
C LYS A 91 10.16 6.61 -10.14
N PHE A 92 10.95 6.44 -9.08
CA PHE A 92 12.29 7.02 -8.99
C PHE A 92 13.43 6.00 -9.12
N ASN A 93 13.15 4.72 -8.93
CA ASN A 93 14.16 3.65 -8.86
C ASN A 93 13.69 2.37 -9.58
N ALA A 94 13.41 2.49 -10.88
CA ALA A 94 12.88 1.40 -11.70
C ALA A 94 13.73 0.12 -11.63
N GLU A 95 15.06 0.24 -11.67
CA GLU A 95 15.99 -0.90 -11.65
C GLU A 95 15.94 -1.69 -10.33
N ILE A 96 15.54 -1.06 -9.23
CA ILE A 96 15.36 -1.74 -7.94
C ILE A 96 14.09 -2.58 -7.95
N ILE A 97 12.99 -2.04 -8.51
CA ILE A 97 11.69 -2.72 -8.46
C ILE A 97 11.51 -3.76 -9.55
N LYS A 98 12.18 -3.59 -10.69
CA LYS A 98 12.04 -4.42 -11.90
C LYS A 98 12.10 -5.93 -11.64
N PRO A 99 13.03 -6.46 -10.83
CA PRO A 99 13.09 -7.91 -10.54
C PRO A 99 11.90 -8.43 -9.73
N HIS A 100 11.14 -7.53 -9.09
CA HIS A 100 10.08 -7.86 -8.13
C HIS A 100 8.67 -7.55 -8.66
N ILE A 101 8.53 -6.99 -9.88
CA ILE A 101 7.23 -6.56 -10.43
C ILE A 101 6.23 -7.72 -10.48
N SER A 102 6.66 -8.92 -10.89
CA SER A 102 5.78 -10.10 -10.97
C SER A 102 5.17 -10.50 -9.62
N GLN A 103 5.86 -10.16 -8.52
CA GLN A 103 5.39 -10.42 -7.16
C GLN A 103 4.52 -9.27 -6.62
N ILE A 104 4.85 -8.02 -6.95
CA ILE A 104 4.21 -6.82 -6.39
C ILE A 104 2.91 -6.48 -7.13
N LEU A 105 2.92 -6.55 -8.46
CA LEU A 105 1.81 -6.09 -9.30
C LEU A 105 0.48 -6.80 -8.98
N PRO A 106 0.41 -8.14 -8.78
CA PRO A 106 -0.83 -8.80 -8.38
C PRO A 106 -1.42 -8.27 -7.07
N ILE A 107 -0.56 -7.89 -6.11
CA ILE A 107 -1.00 -7.34 -4.82
C ILE A 107 -1.59 -5.95 -5.01
N CYS A 108 -0.99 -5.12 -5.86
CA CYS A 108 -1.56 -3.82 -6.22
C CYS A 108 -2.91 -3.94 -6.90
N VAL A 109 -3.05 -4.82 -7.90
CA VAL A 109 -4.31 -5.05 -8.63
C VAL A 109 -5.41 -5.55 -7.68
N SER A 110 -5.08 -6.44 -6.73
CA SER A 110 -6.02 -6.93 -5.72
C SER A 110 -6.54 -5.85 -4.75
N SER A 111 -6.02 -4.62 -4.84
CA SER A 111 -6.43 -3.50 -3.99
C SER A 111 -7.32 -2.48 -4.70
N PHE A 112 -7.65 -2.68 -5.98
CA PHE A 112 -8.47 -1.74 -6.75
C PHE A 112 -9.93 -1.70 -6.29
N ASP A 113 -10.42 -2.77 -5.67
CA ASP A 113 -11.77 -2.88 -5.09
C ASP A 113 -11.79 -2.58 -3.58
N PHE A 114 -10.68 -2.09 -3.02
CA PHE A 114 -10.55 -1.88 -1.58
C PHE A 114 -11.47 -0.76 -1.08
N VAL A 115 -12.61 -1.10 -0.49
CA VAL A 115 -13.67 -0.14 -0.13
C VAL A 115 -13.34 0.81 1.02
N PHE A 116 -12.46 0.40 1.94
CA PHE A 116 -12.26 1.10 3.23
C PHE A 116 -11.48 2.41 3.10
N ASN A 117 -10.70 2.60 2.03
CA ASN A 117 -9.90 3.81 1.85
C ASN A 117 -9.56 4.04 0.37
N THR A 118 -9.84 5.25 -0.11
CA THR A 118 -9.61 5.64 -1.51
C THR A 118 -8.13 5.81 -1.82
N ASP A 119 -7.32 6.29 -0.87
CA ASP A 119 -5.88 6.49 -1.05
C ASP A 119 -5.15 5.15 -1.26
N VAL A 120 -5.60 4.07 -0.61
CA VAL A 120 -5.11 2.71 -0.90
C VAL A 120 -5.33 2.35 -2.37
N ARG A 121 -6.52 2.64 -2.92
CA ARG A 121 -6.84 2.38 -4.33
C ARG A 121 -6.00 3.26 -5.25
N THR A 122 -5.88 4.56 -4.94
CA THR A 122 -5.11 5.52 -5.74
C THR A 122 -3.62 5.19 -5.76
N SER A 123 -3.02 4.89 -4.61
CA SER A 123 -1.61 4.55 -4.49
C SER A 123 -1.28 3.21 -5.15
N SER A 124 -2.14 2.20 -5.01
CA SER A 124 -1.95 0.90 -5.68
C SER A 124 -2.13 1.00 -7.19
N ALA A 125 -3.10 1.77 -7.69
CA ALA A 125 -3.27 2.03 -9.12
C ALA A 125 -2.07 2.79 -9.69
N SER A 126 -1.62 3.84 -9.01
CA SER A 126 -0.44 4.63 -9.42
C SER A 126 0.83 3.78 -9.47
N ALA A 127 1.06 2.93 -8.46
CA ALA A 127 2.15 1.97 -8.45
C ALA A 127 2.06 0.99 -9.64
N SER A 128 0.86 0.47 -9.92
CA SER A 128 0.62 -0.45 -11.03
C SER A 128 0.94 0.19 -12.38
N CYS A 129 0.49 1.42 -12.62
CA CYS A 129 0.78 2.14 -13.86
C CYS A 129 2.29 2.33 -14.07
N ASN A 130 3.03 2.72 -13.03
CA ASN A 130 4.49 2.87 -13.13
C ASN A 130 5.18 1.53 -13.42
N MET A 131 4.73 0.44 -12.79
CA MET A 131 5.30 -0.90 -13.05
C MET A 131 5.02 -1.37 -14.48
N LEU A 132 3.82 -1.12 -15.02
CA LEU A 132 3.48 -1.43 -16.41
C LEU A 132 4.33 -0.61 -17.40
N GLU A 133 4.57 0.66 -17.10
CA GLU A 133 5.45 1.53 -17.89
C GLU A 133 6.92 1.05 -17.88
N ILE A 134 7.41 0.55 -16.73
CA ILE A 134 8.74 -0.06 -16.64
C ILE A 134 8.82 -1.30 -17.53
N ILE A 135 7.79 -2.16 -17.49
CA ILE A 135 7.75 -3.37 -18.34
C ILE A 135 7.74 -2.98 -19.82
N SER A 136 6.87 -2.05 -20.23
CA SER A 136 6.73 -1.68 -21.66
C SER A 136 8.01 -1.10 -22.25
N ARG A 137 8.78 -0.34 -21.47
CA ARG A 137 10.09 0.20 -21.88
C ARG A 137 11.18 -0.87 -22.00
N THR A 138 10.98 -2.03 -21.39
CA THR A 138 11.94 -3.15 -21.45
C THR A 138 11.75 -4.00 -22.70
N GLU A 139 10.59 -3.90 -23.35
CA GLU A 139 10.22 -4.68 -24.55
C GLU A 139 10.56 -3.97 -25.87
N GLU A 140 11.09 -2.74 -25.86
CA GLU A 140 11.57 -2.08 -27.09
C GLU A 140 12.85 -2.79 -27.61
N PRO A 141 12.81 -3.42 -28.80
CA PRO A 141 14.00 -4.03 -29.38
C PRO A 141 14.94 -2.94 -29.90
N ALA A 142 16.22 -3.08 -29.56
CA ALA A 142 17.31 -2.33 -30.17
C ALA A 142 17.47 -2.64 -31.67
#